data_AF-A0AAU4MZV3-F1
#
_entry.id   AF-A0AAU4MZV3-F1
#
_cell.length_a   1.000
_cell.length_b   1.000
_cell.length_c   1.000
_cell.angle_alpha   90.00
_cell.angle_beta   90.00
_cell.angle_gamma   90.00
#
_symmetry.space_group_name_H-M   'P 1'
#
loop_
_entity.id
_entity.type
_entity.pdbx_description
1 polymer ?
#
loop_
_entity_poly.entity_id
_entity_poly.type
_entity_poly.pdbx_seq_one_letter_code
_entity_poly.pdbx_strand_id
1 'polypeptide(L)'
;MAVEFVGIDPDTDRDHCPTVWADAEAQEILLQGWKPTPETRADCEGSSPANGPAPDGEAIVRIPARMIPLIREACDAVERAQLR
;
A
#
# COMPACT_ATOMS: atom_id res chain seq x y z
N MET A 1 13.58 -13.10 5.46
CA MET A 1 13.28 -11.68 5.23
C MET A 1 13.61 -11.35 3.77
N ALA A 2 12.59 -11.28 2.93
CA ALA A 2 12.71 -11.06 1.49
C ALA A 2 11.96 -9.79 1.03
N VAL A 3 11.89 -8.77 1.90
CA VAL A 3 11.28 -7.48 1.55
C VAL A 3 12.16 -6.78 0.51
N GLU A 4 11.64 -6.66 -0.71
CA GLU A 4 12.29 -6.01 -1.85
C GLU A 4 11.65 -4.65 -2.10
N PHE A 5 12.49 -3.63 -2.25
CA PHE A 5 12.06 -2.29 -2.65
C PHE A 5 11.64 -2.27 -4.12
N VAL A 6 10.43 -1.77 -4.39
CA VAL A 6 9.90 -1.68 -5.75
C VAL A 6 9.98 -0.25 -6.28
N GLY A 7 9.61 0.74 -5.47
CA GLY A 7 9.71 2.13 -5.90
C GLY A 7 9.10 3.14 -4.92
N ILE A 8 9.42 4.41 -5.16
CA ILE A 8 8.80 5.56 -4.51
C ILE A 8 8.01 6.38 -5.52
N ASP A 9 7.19 7.29 -5.00
CA ASP A 9 6.50 8.31 -5.77
C ASP A 9 7.44 9.04 -6.75
N PRO A 10 7.21 8.94 -8.08
CA PRO A 10 8.09 9.53 -9.08
C PRO A 10 8.11 11.07 -9.06
N ASP A 11 7.09 11.70 -8.46
CA ASP A 11 6.96 13.16 -8.38
C ASP A 11 7.47 13.71 -7.03
N THR A 12 8.10 12.90 -6.18
CA THR A 12 8.53 13.35 -4.85
C THR A 12 9.82 14.17 -4.87
N ASP A 13 9.87 15.19 -4.01
CA ASP A 13 11.05 16.04 -3.73
C ASP A 13 11.86 15.55 -2.53
N ARG A 14 11.55 14.33 -2.02
CA ARG A 14 12.15 13.58 -0.90
C ARG A 14 11.54 13.80 0.48
N ASP A 15 10.67 14.78 0.70
CA ASP A 15 10.14 14.96 2.05
C ASP A 15 8.94 14.07 2.34
N HIS A 16 8.12 13.68 1.36
CA HIS A 16 6.95 12.82 1.57
C HIS A 16 6.81 11.82 0.41
N CYS A 17 7.33 10.60 0.60
CA CYS A 17 7.46 9.60 -0.47
C CYS A 17 6.53 8.40 -0.21
N PRO A 18 5.31 8.35 -0.79
CA PRO A 18 4.62 7.08 -0.95
C PRO A 18 5.58 6.03 -1.52
N THR A 19 5.60 4.85 -0.93
CA THR A 19 6.59 3.82 -1.22
C THR A 19 5.93 2.46 -1.28
N VAL A 20 6.43 1.59 -2.15
CA VAL A 20 5.96 0.22 -2.29
C VAL A 20 7.12 -0.76 -2.18
N TRP A 21 6.88 -1.85 -1.47
CA TRP A 21 7.75 -3.02 -1.36
C TRP A 21 6.97 -4.30 -1.63
N ALA A 22 7.67 -5.35 -2.04
CA ALA A 22 7.14 -6.69 -2.16
C ALA A 22 7.84 -7.61 -1.16
N ASP A 23 7.10 -8.39 -0.38
CA ASP A 23 7.65 -9.48 0.41
C ASP A 23 7.25 -10.81 -0.22
N ALA A 24 8.18 -11.39 -0.97
CA ALA A 24 7.97 -12.66 -1.65
C ALA A 24 7.89 -13.86 -0.69
N GLU A 25 8.46 -13.74 0.51
CA GLU A 25 8.42 -14.82 1.51
C GLU A 25 7.10 -14.80 2.28
N ALA A 26 6.67 -13.61 2.71
CA ALA A 26 5.39 -13.43 3.39
C ALA A 26 4.18 -13.42 2.44
N GLN A 27 4.41 -13.30 1.13
CA GLN A 27 3.37 -13.14 0.11
C GLN A 27 2.54 -11.87 0.31
N GLU A 28 3.23 -10.76 0.60
CA GLU A 28 2.63 -9.48 0.98
C GLU A 28 3.13 -8.33 0.11
N ILE A 29 2.26 -7.33 -0.06
CA ILE A 29 2.63 -6.02 -0.63
C ILE A 29 2.58 -5.01 0.50
N LEU A 30 3.67 -4.29 0.73
CA LEU A 30 3.75 -3.25 1.74
C LEU A 30 3.63 -1.88 1.08
N LEU A 31 2.78 -1.03 1.65
CA LEU A 31 2.49 0.32 1.14
C LEU A 31 2.70 1.36 2.24
N GLN A 32 3.54 2.35 1.95
CA GLN A 32 3.62 3.59 2.71
C GLN A 32 2.87 4.67 1.95
N GLY A 33 2.01 5.42 2.64
CA GLY A 33 1.23 6.52 2.07
C GLY A 33 0.87 7.58 3.10
N TRP A 34 0.02 8.51 2.70
CA TRP A 34 -0.47 9.56 3.60
C TRP A 34 -1.69 9.09 4.39
N LYS A 35 -1.88 9.64 5.57
CA LYS A 35 -3.14 9.43 6.32
C LYS A 35 -4.30 10.10 5.58
N PRO A 36 -5.49 9.47 5.51
CA PRO A 36 -6.69 10.13 5.01
C PRO A 36 -7.11 11.29 5.92
N THR A 37 -7.92 12.19 5.36
CA THR A 37 -8.67 13.14 6.19
C THR A 37 -9.67 12.38 7.07
N PRO A 38 -10.16 12.96 8.18
CA PRO A 38 -11.18 12.32 9.00
C PRO A 38 -12.45 11.95 8.21
N GLU A 39 -12.86 12.80 7.27
CA GLU A 39 -14.00 12.56 6.37
C GLU A 39 -13.77 11.34 5.47
N THR A 40 -12.67 11.31 4.72
CA THR A 40 -12.34 10.17 3.86
C THR A 40 -12.17 8.88 4.67
N ARG A 41 -11.62 8.95 5.90
CA ARG A 41 -11.52 7.80 6.79
C ARG A 41 -12.90 7.27 7.17
N ALA A 42 -13.82 8.15 7.58
CA ALA A 42 -15.18 7.78 7.95
C ALA A 42 -15.95 7.16 6.77
N ASP A 43 -15.78 7.68 5.55
CA ASP A 43 -16.38 7.11 4.34
C ASP A 43 -15.86 5.68 4.06
N CYS A 44 -14.55 5.46 4.19
CA CYS A 44 -13.96 4.12 4.06
C CYS A 44 -14.48 3.16 5.13
N GLU A 45 -14.54 3.59 6.38
CA GLU A 45 -15.02 2.78 7.52
C GLU A 45 -16.50 2.42 7.38
N GLY A 46 -17.33 3.38 6.97
CA GLY A 46 -18.77 3.19 6.76
C GLY A 46 -19.16 2.45 5.48
N SER A 47 -18.23 2.34 4.51
CA SER A 47 -18.44 1.53 3.29
C SER A 47 -17.85 0.13 3.38
N SER A 48 -17.01 -0.13 4.40
CA SER A 48 -16.44 -1.44 4.65
C SER A 48 -17.53 -2.44 5.10
N PRO A 49 -17.37 -3.76 4.86
CA PRO A 49 -18.32 -4.76 5.35
C PRO A 49 -18.52 -4.75 6.87
N ALA A 50 -17.52 -4.27 7.63
CA ALA A 50 -17.59 -4.14 9.08
C ALA A 50 -18.44 -2.95 9.55
N ASN A 51 -18.73 -1.98 8.67
CA ASN A 51 -19.45 -0.73 8.98
C ASN A 51 -18.97 -0.08 10.29
N GLY A 52 -17.65 0.04 10.45
CA GLY A 52 -17.02 0.41 11.71
C GLY A 52 -15.55 0.80 11.57
N PRO A 53 -14.92 1.25 12.65
CA PRO A 53 -13.55 1.74 12.61
C PRO A 53 -12.56 0.64 12.20
N ALA A 54 -11.49 1.02 11.51
CA ALA A 54 -10.37 0.11 11.25
C ALA A 54 -9.82 -0.43 12.60
N PRO A 55 -9.69 -1.77 12.75
CA PRO A 55 -9.14 -2.38 13.96
C PRO A 55 -7.70 -1.97 14.27
N ASP A 56 -7.27 -2.24 15.49
CA ASP A 56 -5.87 -2.08 15.88
C ASP A 56 -4.95 -2.94 15.00
N GLY A 57 -3.93 -2.31 14.42
CA GLY A 57 -3.00 -2.96 13.48
C GLY A 57 -3.37 -2.78 12.01
N GLU A 58 -4.58 -2.32 11.69
CA GLU A 58 -4.99 -1.99 10.32
C GLU A 58 -4.88 -0.48 10.06
N ALA A 59 -4.56 -0.12 8.81
CA ALA A 59 -4.42 1.27 8.42
C ALA A 59 -5.02 1.53 7.04
N ILE A 60 -5.86 2.56 6.95
CA ILE A 60 -6.26 3.15 5.67
C ILE A 60 -5.19 4.17 5.28
N VAL A 61 -4.57 4.00 4.11
CA VAL A 61 -3.55 4.90 3.59
C VAL A 61 -3.96 5.44 2.21
N ARG A 62 -3.61 6.70 1.94
CA ARG A 62 -3.77 7.33 0.64
C ARG A 62 -2.51 7.12 -0.19
N ILE A 63 -2.69 6.56 -1.37
CA ILE A 63 -1.64 6.35 -2.37
C ILE A 63 -2.02 7.10 -3.64
N PRO A 64 -1.14 7.93 -4.23
CA PRO A 64 -1.49 8.70 -5.42
C PRO A 64 -1.54 7.79 -6.65
N ALA A 65 -2.42 8.09 -7.61
CA ALA A 65 -2.66 7.25 -8.78
C ALA A 65 -1.40 6.99 -9.63
N ARG A 66 -0.43 7.90 -9.63
CA ARG A 66 0.86 7.71 -10.32
C ARG A 66 1.71 6.56 -9.77
N MET A 67 1.41 6.05 -8.57
CA MET A 67 2.06 4.85 -8.01
C MET A 67 1.54 3.55 -8.61
N ILE A 68 0.40 3.57 -9.33
CA ILE A 68 -0.24 2.35 -9.86
C ILE A 68 0.73 1.45 -10.64
N PRO A 69 1.61 1.95 -11.52
CA PRO A 69 2.58 1.08 -12.22
C PRO A 69 3.52 0.35 -11.25
N LEU A 70 3.99 1.02 -10.20
CA LEU A 70 4.88 0.43 -9.20
C LEU A 70 4.15 -0.60 -8.33
N ILE A 71 2.88 -0.33 -7.98
CA ILE A 71 2.05 -1.29 -7.24
C ILE A 71 1.83 -2.56 -8.08
N ARG A 72 1.60 -2.42 -9.39
CA ARG A 72 1.47 -3.58 -10.30
C ARG A 72 2.75 -4.40 -10.37
N GLU A 73 3.92 -3.77 -10.46
CA GLU A 73 5.19 -4.51 -10.41
C GLU A 73 5.38 -5.25 -9.09
N ALA A 74 4.94 -4.67 -7.97
CA ALA A 74 4.96 -5.35 -6.68
C ALA A 74 4.04 -6.58 -6.65
N CYS A 75 2.83 -6.48 -7.22
CA CYS A 75 1.96 -7.63 -7.42
C CYS A 75 2.65 -8.72 -8.25
N ASP A 76 3.21 -8.35 -9.40
CA ASP A 76 3.89 -9.28 -10.30
C ASP A 76 5.08 -9.96 -9.61
N ALA A 77 5.82 -9.24 -8.77
CA ALA A 77 6.93 -9.79 -7.99
C ALA A 77 6.47 -10.86 -6.99
N VAL A 78 5.40 -10.59 -6.24
CA VAL A 78 4.81 -11.53 -5.28
C VAL A 78 4.24 -12.76 -6.00
N GLU A 79 3.47 -12.56 -7.07
CA GLU A 79 2.87 -13.64 -7.87
C GLU A 79 3.93 -14.55 -8.50
N ARG A 80 5.01 -13.98 -9.08
CA ARG A 80 6.12 -14.77 -9.65
C ARG A 80 6.79 -15.66 -8.62
N ALA A 81 6.82 -15.25 -7.34
CA ALA A 81 7.41 -16.04 -6.28
C ALA A 81 6.55 -17.27 -5.90
N GLN A 82 5.23 -17.24 -6.12
CA GLN A 82 4.34 -18.38 -5.88
C GLN A 82 4.53 -19.53 -6.88
N LEU A 83 5.08 -19.21 -8.05
CA LEU A 83 5.27 -20.17 -9.14
C LEU A 83 6.63 -20.91 -9.06
N ARG A 84 7.48 -20.57 -8.09
CA ARG A 84 8.82 -21.17 -7.89
C ARG A 84 8.79 -22.23 -6.80
#